data_AF-A0A3D5BRW9-F1
#
_entry.id   AF-A0A3D5BRW9-F1
#
_cell.length_a   1.000
_cell.length_b   1.000
_cell.length_c   1.000
_cell.angle_alpha   90.00
_cell.angle_beta   90.00
_cell.angle_gamma   90.00
#
_symmetry.space_group_name_H-M   'P 1'
#
loop_
_entity.id
_entity.type
_entity.pdbx_description
1 polymer ?
#
loop_
_entity_poly.entity_id
_entity_poly.type
_entity_poly.pdbx_seq_one_letter_code
_entity_poly.pdbx_strand_id
1 'polypeptide(L)'
;MTTDGNKLLREICALIFACSLALATLALYSFSPEDASFNHQAMAGHKTRNLVGTLGAYVAGGLVDLCGAAAWLWPVFFALAAGMLFFPRFRPSWLRWTGGILLGVMLPIWIHFAVLRMGLPGTGMAGGGFVGRSLYALLQRVFGDYGFVLVAVCLTMIALRLLIGMPYRVAVDTAAAWIAGVRGFASRAAAWFRPAKSGTVAQTAPAEDRPKPRAPKVRLV
;
A
#
# COMPACT_ATOMS: atom_id res chain seq x y z
N MET A 1 0.24 -19.25 41.20
CA MET A 1 0.31 -18.65 39.86
C MET A 1 0.40 -17.14 40.05
N THR A 2 1.61 -16.57 40.08
CA THR A 2 1.82 -15.13 40.18
C THR A 2 1.73 -14.54 38.79
N THR A 3 0.60 -13.93 38.45
CA THR A 3 0.46 -13.21 37.18
C THR A 3 1.36 -11.99 37.24
N ASP A 4 2.45 -11.97 36.48
CA ASP A 4 3.29 -10.78 36.33
C ASP A 4 2.42 -9.62 35.83
N GLY A 5 2.15 -8.60 36.66
CA GLY A 5 1.31 -7.45 36.28
C GLY A 5 1.79 -6.76 34.99
N ASN A 6 3.11 -6.77 34.76
CA ASN A 6 3.72 -6.24 33.53
C ASN A 6 3.40 -7.07 32.27
N LYS A 7 3.11 -8.36 32.41
CA LYS A 7 2.68 -9.23 31.31
C LYS A 7 1.23 -8.94 30.95
N LEU A 8 0.36 -8.85 31.95
CA LEU A 8 -1.06 -8.56 31.75
C LEU A 8 -1.28 -7.15 31.16
N LEU A 9 -0.56 -6.13 31.66
CA LEU A 9 -0.59 -4.79 31.09
C LEU A 9 -0.14 -4.80 29.62
N ARG A 10 0.92 -5.55 29.29
CA ARG A 10 1.41 -5.68 27.91
C ARG A 10 0.38 -6.33 27.00
N GLU A 11 -0.27 -7.39 27.45
CA GLU A 11 -1.32 -8.07 26.68
C GLU A 11 -2.54 -7.18 26.45
N ILE A 12 -3.00 -6.46 27.48
CA ILE A 12 -4.10 -5.49 27.37
C ILE A 12 -3.74 -4.38 26.39
N CYS A 13 -2.56 -3.77 26.52
CA CYS A 13 -2.12 -2.73 25.59
C CYS A 13 -2.01 -3.27 24.15
N ALA A 14 -1.58 -4.52 23.96
CA ALA A 14 -1.46 -5.14 22.64
C ALA A 14 -2.83 -5.27 21.98
N LEU A 15 -3.81 -5.75 22.76
CA LEU A 15 -5.19 -5.89 22.34
C LEU A 15 -5.84 -4.53 22.03
N ILE A 16 -5.59 -3.51 22.85
CA ILE A 16 -6.06 -2.15 22.58
C ILE A 16 -5.51 -1.66 21.23
N PHE A 17 -4.20 -1.77 20.99
CA PHE A 17 -3.63 -1.35 19.72
C PHE A 17 -4.14 -2.16 18.52
N ALA A 18 -4.36 -3.47 18.69
CA ALA A 18 -4.96 -4.31 17.65
C ALA A 18 -6.42 -3.94 17.35
N CYS A 19 -7.22 -3.63 18.38
CA CYS A 19 -8.58 -3.13 18.21
C CYS A 19 -8.59 -1.74 17.55
N SER A 20 -7.71 -0.83 17.99
CA SER A 20 -7.55 0.50 17.38
C SER A 20 -7.12 0.39 15.92
N LEU A 21 -6.22 -0.54 15.58
CA LEU A 21 -5.87 -0.84 14.19
C LEU A 21 -7.10 -1.22 13.38
N ALA A 22 -7.90 -2.18 13.86
CA ALA A 22 -9.08 -2.65 13.15
C ALA A 22 -10.10 -1.52 12.96
N LEU A 23 -10.37 -0.75 14.01
CA LEU A 23 -11.29 0.39 13.97
C LEU A 23 -10.80 1.49 13.02
N ALA A 24 -9.53 1.90 13.13
CA ALA A 24 -8.97 2.93 12.26
C ALA A 24 -8.96 2.50 10.79
N THR A 25 -8.61 1.24 10.51
CA THR A 25 -8.61 0.69 9.15
C THR A 25 -10.02 0.64 8.58
N LEU A 26 -10.99 0.16 9.36
CA LEU A 26 -12.38 0.08 8.91
C LEU A 26 -12.98 1.48 8.72
N ALA A 27 -12.65 2.43 9.60
CA ALA A 27 -13.08 3.81 9.50
C ALA A 27 -12.50 4.52 8.26
N LEU A 28 -11.21 4.30 7.95
CA LEU A 28 -10.57 4.84 6.74
C LEU A 28 -11.07 4.16 5.46
N TYR A 29 -11.31 2.85 5.51
CA TYR A 29 -11.82 2.09 4.37
C TYR A 29 -13.25 2.50 4.00
N SER A 30 -14.09 2.75 5.00
CA SER A 30 -15.48 3.20 4.82
C SER A 30 -15.63 4.72 4.87
N PHE A 31 -14.54 5.47 4.66
CA PHE A 31 -14.58 6.93 4.66
C PHE A 31 -15.40 7.46 3.48
N SER A 32 -16.36 8.32 3.79
CA SER A 32 -17.13 9.09 2.80
C SER A 32 -16.88 10.58 3.03
N PRO A 33 -16.52 11.36 1.98
CA PRO A 33 -16.40 12.81 2.09
C PRO A 33 -17.71 13.51 2.48
N GLU A 34 -18.85 12.85 2.29
CA GLU A 34 -20.20 13.36 2.62
C GLU A 34 -20.55 13.20 4.11
N ASP A 35 -19.78 12.40 4.86
CA ASP A 35 -20.01 12.18 6.29
C ASP A 35 -19.58 13.41 7.11
N ALA A 36 -20.20 13.59 8.27
CA ALA A 36 -19.82 14.65 9.21
C ALA A 36 -18.38 14.44 9.69
N SER A 37 -17.55 15.47 9.54
CA SER A 37 -16.18 15.51 10.02
C SER A 37 -15.88 16.87 10.66
N PHE A 38 -14.70 17.02 11.25
CA PHE A 38 -14.33 18.27 11.93
C PHE A 38 -14.39 19.50 11.03
N ASN A 39 -14.05 19.36 9.75
CA ASN A 39 -14.07 20.44 8.78
C ASN A 39 -15.23 20.35 7.78
N HIS A 40 -16.10 19.34 7.90
CA HIS A 40 -17.24 19.16 7.00
C HIS A 40 -18.53 18.90 7.77
N GLN A 41 -19.51 19.77 7.59
CA GLN A 41 -20.84 19.57 8.16
C GLN A 41 -21.68 18.73 7.20
N ALA A 42 -22.18 17.60 7.69
CA ALA A 42 -23.11 16.78 6.93
C ALA A 42 -24.40 17.57 6.66
N MET A 43 -24.94 17.41 5.45
CA MET A 43 -26.25 17.95 5.08
C MET A 43 -27.34 17.47 6.06
N ALA A 44 -28.34 18.32 6.32
CA ALA A 44 -29.44 17.98 7.21
C ALA A 44 -30.13 16.68 6.77
N GLY A 45 -30.16 15.68 7.68
CA GLY A 45 -30.74 14.35 7.41
C GLY A 45 -29.79 13.32 6.77
N HIS A 46 -28.52 13.67 6.52
CA HIS A 46 -27.54 12.70 6.01
C HIS A 46 -27.17 11.69 7.10
N LYS A 47 -27.29 10.41 6.78
CA LYS A 47 -26.96 9.31 7.68
C LYS A 47 -25.51 8.88 7.45
N THR A 48 -24.72 8.81 8.52
CA THR A 48 -23.30 8.40 8.48
C THR A 48 -23.13 7.08 7.74
N ARG A 49 -22.29 7.07 6.69
CA ARG A 49 -21.97 5.89 5.87
C ARG A 49 -20.80 5.08 6.44
N ASN A 50 -19.96 5.68 7.27
CA ASN A 50 -18.86 5.00 7.94
C ASN A 50 -19.33 3.77 8.76
N LEU A 51 -18.70 2.62 8.52
CA LEU A 51 -19.07 1.33 9.13
C LEU A 51 -18.79 1.28 10.64
N VAL A 52 -17.85 2.10 11.13
CA VAL A 52 -17.57 2.25 12.57
C VAL A 52 -18.58 3.18 13.25
N GLY A 53 -19.38 3.91 12.45
CA GLY A 53 -20.34 4.90 12.91
C GLY A 53 -19.75 6.32 13.00
N THR A 54 -20.45 7.21 13.67
CA THR A 54 -20.14 8.66 13.70
C THR A 54 -18.74 8.95 14.22
N LEU A 55 -18.29 8.26 15.28
CA LEU A 55 -16.94 8.44 15.81
C LEU A 55 -15.86 8.09 14.78
N GLY A 56 -16.07 7.02 14.01
CA GLY A 56 -15.17 6.62 12.92
C GLY A 56 -15.11 7.66 11.81
N ALA A 57 -16.25 8.27 11.46
CA ALA A 57 -16.31 9.34 10.46
C ALA A 57 -15.50 10.58 10.87
N TYR A 58 -15.62 11.03 12.13
CA TYR A 58 -14.82 12.15 12.65
C TYR A 58 -13.33 11.83 12.68
N VAL A 59 -12.96 10.63 13.15
CA VAL A 59 -11.55 10.20 13.21
C VAL A 59 -10.97 10.11 11.80
N ALA A 60 -11.62 9.39 10.89
CA ALA A 60 -11.17 9.25 9.51
C ALA A 60 -11.10 10.60 8.79
N GLY A 61 -12.12 11.45 8.94
CA GLY A 61 -12.13 12.80 8.38
C GLY A 61 -10.99 13.66 8.91
N GLY A 62 -10.75 13.68 10.22
CA GLY A 62 -9.62 14.41 10.79
C GLY A 62 -8.26 13.91 10.31
N LEU A 63 -8.08 12.58 10.21
CA LEU A 63 -6.84 11.98 9.69
C LEU A 63 -6.63 12.34 8.21
N VAL A 64 -7.68 12.28 7.40
CA VAL A 64 -7.65 12.64 5.98
C VAL A 64 -7.42 14.14 5.79
N ASP A 65 -7.99 14.99 6.63
CA ASP A 65 -7.77 16.44 6.54
C ASP A 65 -6.34 16.82 6.89
N LEU A 66 -5.76 16.17 7.91
CA LEU A 66 -4.39 16.44 8.36
C LEU A 66 -3.35 15.85 7.40
N CYS A 67 -3.49 14.59 7.03
CA CYS A 67 -2.47 13.81 6.32
C CYS A 67 -2.85 13.48 4.87
N GLY A 68 -4.11 13.62 4.47
CA GLY A 68 -4.60 13.24 3.15
C GLY A 68 -4.46 11.73 2.91
N ALA A 69 -3.91 11.34 1.76
CA ALA A 69 -3.67 9.93 1.45
C ALA A 69 -2.72 9.24 2.46
N ALA A 70 -1.84 10.02 3.10
CA ALA A 70 -0.94 9.51 4.13
C ALA A 70 -1.67 9.12 5.43
N ALA A 71 -2.99 9.36 5.55
CA ALA A 71 -3.80 8.85 6.65
C ALA A 71 -3.70 7.33 6.84
N TRP A 72 -3.46 6.58 5.75
CA TRP A 72 -3.24 5.13 5.78
C TRP A 72 -1.97 4.68 6.53
N LEU A 73 -1.08 5.61 6.89
CA LEU A 73 0.07 5.30 7.74
C LEU A 73 -0.33 5.02 9.19
N TRP A 74 -1.42 5.59 9.67
CA TRP A 74 -1.88 5.39 11.04
C TRP A 74 -2.20 3.93 11.36
N PRO A 75 -2.97 3.20 10.52
CA PRO A 75 -3.07 1.74 10.61
C PRO A 75 -1.71 1.05 10.66
N VAL A 76 -0.76 1.41 9.81
CA VAL A 76 0.57 0.78 9.81
C VAL A 76 1.29 0.98 11.15
N PHE A 77 1.24 2.19 11.73
CA PHE A 77 1.80 2.45 13.05
C PHE A 77 1.13 1.64 14.16
N PHE A 78 -0.19 1.50 14.14
CA PHE A 78 -0.91 0.65 15.11
C PHE A 78 -0.56 -0.83 14.95
N ALA A 79 -0.41 -1.33 13.71
CA ALA A 79 0.02 -2.70 13.45
C ALA A 79 1.43 -2.96 13.97
N LEU A 80 2.36 -2.03 13.75
CA LEU A 80 3.71 -2.12 14.30
C LEU A 80 3.69 -2.10 15.83
N ALA A 81 2.93 -1.18 16.44
CA ALA A 81 2.79 -1.08 17.90
C ALA A 81 2.24 -2.36 18.53
N ALA A 82 1.17 -2.92 17.95
CA ALA A 82 0.62 -4.20 18.39
C ALA A 82 1.66 -5.33 18.25
N GLY A 83 2.33 -5.42 17.10
CA GLY A 83 3.37 -6.43 16.85
C GLY A 83 4.54 -6.35 17.83
N MET A 84 5.02 -5.16 18.17
CA MET A 84 6.07 -4.96 19.17
C MET A 84 5.67 -5.42 20.58
N LEU A 85 4.38 -5.30 20.92
CA LEU A 85 3.85 -5.71 22.21
C LEU A 85 3.63 -7.23 22.29
N PHE A 86 3.20 -7.87 21.21
CA PHE A 86 3.08 -9.32 21.10
C PHE A 86 4.44 -10.02 21.03
N PHE A 87 5.41 -9.42 20.33
CA PHE A 87 6.76 -9.97 20.14
C PHE A 87 7.80 -9.11 20.86
N PRO A 88 7.99 -9.26 22.18
CA PRO A 88 8.93 -8.45 22.96
C PRO A 88 10.41 -8.60 22.54
N ARG A 89 10.74 -9.62 21.74
CA ARG A 89 12.05 -9.80 21.10
C ARG A 89 12.30 -8.81 19.95
N PHE A 90 11.23 -8.23 19.40
CA PHE A 90 11.24 -7.19 18.38
C PHE A 90 10.99 -5.81 19.00
N ARG A 91 11.89 -5.36 19.88
CA ARG A 91 11.91 -3.97 20.35
C ARG A 91 12.85 -3.14 19.47
N PRO A 92 12.32 -2.37 18.51
CA PRO A 92 13.15 -1.47 17.73
C PRO A 92 13.80 -0.43 18.63
N SER A 93 15.03 -0.02 18.31
CA SER A 93 15.68 1.08 19.03
C SER A 93 14.89 2.37 18.85
N TRP A 94 15.01 3.29 19.81
CA TRP A 94 14.39 4.62 19.75
C TRP A 94 14.67 5.34 18.41
N LEU A 95 15.87 5.14 17.83
CA LEU A 95 16.22 5.70 16.53
C LEU A 95 15.31 5.22 15.39
N ARG A 96 14.80 3.99 15.42
CA ARG A 96 13.91 3.48 14.37
C ARG A 96 12.56 4.17 14.39
N TRP A 97 12.09 4.56 15.58
CA TRP A 97 10.90 5.40 15.71
C TRP A 97 11.12 6.78 15.11
N THR A 98 12.29 7.40 15.33
CA THR A 98 12.61 8.68 14.69
C THR A 98 12.59 8.58 13.17
N GLY A 99 13.12 7.48 12.61
CA GLY A 99 13.04 7.20 11.17
C GLY A 99 11.61 7.03 10.68
N GLY A 100 10.78 6.28 11.42
CA GLY A 100 9.36 6.09 11.11
C GLY A 100 8.56 7.39 11.14
N ILE A 101 8.77 8.23 12.17
CA ILE A 101 8.12 9.54 12.30
C ILE A 101 8.56 10.46 11.16
N LEU A 102 9.87 10.52 10.87
CA LEU A 102 10.39 11.34 9.78
C LEU A 102 9.80 10.90 8.44
N LEU A 103 9.72 9.60 8.18
CA LEU A 103 9.08 9.05 6.98
C LEU A 103 7.59 9.40 6.93
N GLY A 104 6.91 9.32 8.07
CA GLY A 104 5.51 9.69 8.23
C GLY A 104 5.22 11.17 7.95
N VAL A 105 6.18 12.06 8.21
CA VAL A 105 6.10 13.49 7.85
C VAL A 105 6.43 13.71 6.37
N MET A 106 7.43 13.00 5.83
CA MET A 106 7.84 13.16 4.43
C MET A 106 6.80 12.65 3.43
N LEU A 107 6.07 11.57 3.75
CA LEU A 107 5.09 10.97 2.84
C LEU A 107 3.95 11.92 2.43
N PRO A 108 3.26 12.63 3.35
CA PRO A 108 2.27 13.65 2.98
C PRO A 108 2.81 14.72 2.02
N ILE A 109 4.07 15.12 2.19
CA ILE A 109 4.73 16.13 1.33
C ILE A 109 4.92 15.57 -0.08
N TRP A 110 5.43 14.34 -0.20
CA TRP A 110 5.59 13.66 -1.49
C TRP A 110 4.27 13.44 -2.20
N ILE A 111 3.23 13.06 -1.47
CA ILE A 111 1.87 12.91 -2.01
C ILE A 111 1.38 14.26 -2.54
N HIS A 112 1.54 15.35 -1.77
CA HIS A 112 1.12 16.67 -2.25
C HIS A 112 1.90 17.11 -3.50
N PHE A 113 3.22 16.90 -3.53
CA PHE A 113 4.05 17.17 -4.70
C PHE A 113 3.61 16.35 -5.92
N ALA A 114 3.33 15.06 -5.75
CA ALA A 114 2.87 14.19 -6.83
C ALA A 114 1.52 14.65 -7.39
N VAL A 115 0.59 15.03 -6.51
CA VAL A 115 -0.72 15.57 -6.91
C VAL A 115 -0.58 16.84 -7.74
N LEU A 116 0.28 17.78 -7.31
CA LEU A 116 0.56 19.01 -8.06
C LEU A 116 1.18 18.72 -9.43
N ARG A 117 2.13 17.78 -9.50
CA ARG A 117 2.84 17.45 -10.75
C ARG A 117 2.02 16.63 -11.73
N MET A 118 1.11 15.80 -11.23
CA MET A 118 0.22 14.97 -12.04
C MET A 118 -1.12 15.66 -12.35
N GLY A 119 -1.36 16.88 -11.83
CA GLY A 119 -2.60 17.61 -12.02
C GLY A 119 -3.82 16.92 -11.41
N LEU A 120 -3.61 16.09 -10.38
CA LEU A 120 -4.69 15.36 -9.71
C LEU A 120 -5.51 16.32 -8.84
N PRO A 121 -6.80 16.00 -8.58
CA PRO A 121 -7.61 16.77 -7.65
C PRO A 121 -6.93 16.78 -6.27
N GLY A 122 -6.51 17.95 -5.79
CA GLY A 122 -5.87 18.12 -4.48
C GLY A 122 -6.84 18.11 -3.30
N THR A 123 -8.09 17.72 -3.53
CA THR A 123 -9.18 17.77 -2.54
C THR A 123 -9.50 16.37 -2.01
N GLY A 124 -9.86 16.31 -0.73
CA GLY A 124 -10.18 15.06 -0.04
C GLY A 124 -8.98 14.15 0.17
N MET A 125 -9.18 12.84 0.02
CA MET A 125 -8.17 11.82 0.34
C MET A 125 -7.02 11.72 -0.66
N ALA A 126 -7.14 12.34 -1.84
CA ALA A 126 -6.09 12.31 -2.87
C ALA A 126 -4.91 13.25 -2.57
N GLY A 127 -5.08 14.26 -1.71
CA GLY A 127 -4.05 15.25 -1.38
C GLY A 127 -3.06 14.80 -0.30
N GLY A 128 -2.11 15.67 0.05
CA GLY A 128 -1.21 15.50 1.21
C GLY A 128 -1.75 16.07 2.53
N GLY A 129 -3.05 16.40 2.58
CA GLY A 129 -3.68 17.02 3.74
C GLY A 129 -3.15 18.43 4.05
N PHE A 130 -3.48 18.94 5.23
CA PHE A 130 -2.99 20.20 5.76
C PHE A 130 -1.48 20.17 6.02
N VAL A 131 -0.97 19.07 6.59
CA VAL A 131 0.45 18.93 6.94
C VAL A 131 1.31 18.91 5.68
N GLY A 132 0.96 18.10 4.68
CA GLY A 132 1.70 18.01 3.43
C GLY A 132 1.71 19.33 2.67
N ARG A 133 0.57 20.02 2.60
CA ARG A 133 0.45 21.35 1.94
C ARG A 133 1.30 22.41 2.62
N SER A 134 1.16 22.56 3.94
CA SER A 134 1.86 23.59 4.71
C SER A 134 3.37 23.38 4.69
N LEU A 135 3.82 22.13 4.88
CA LEU A 135 5.24 21.82 4.92
C LEU A 135 5.88 21.87 3.53
N TYR A 136 5.17 21.43 2.48
CA TYR A 136 5.60 21.61 1.10
C TYR A 136 5.78 23.09 0.76
N ALA A 137 4.80 23.94 1.08
CA ALA A 137 4.87 25.38 0.83
C ALA A 137 6.05 26.05 1.56
N LEU A 138 6.31 25.65 2.82
CA LEU A 138 7.46 26.14 3.58
C LEU A 138 8.78 25.74 2.91
N LEU A 139 8.92 24.46 2.54
CA LEU A 139 10.16 23.95 1.96
C LEU A 139 10.42 24.52 0.56
N GLN A 140 9.36 24.69 -0.23
CA GLN A 140 9.41 25.38 -1.52
C GLN A 140 9.83 26.84 -1.37
N ARG A 141 9.30 27.56 -0.38
CA ARG A 141 9.69 28.96 -0.12
C ARG A 141 11.17 29.11 0.23
N VAL A 142 11.77 28.11 0.87
CA VAL A 142 13.18 28.16 1.32
C VAL A 142 14.14 27.67 0.23
N PHE A 143 13.82 26.57 -0.47
CA PHE A 143 14.77 25.87 -1.35
C PHE A 143 14.42 25.95 -2.85
N GLY A 144 13.23 26.42 -3.21
CA GLY A 144 12.69 26.33 -4.57
C GLY A 144 12.44 24.89 -5.05
N ASP A 145 12.00 24.72 -6.30
CA ASP A 145 11.53 23.43 -6.81
C ASP A 145 12.60 22.34 -6.81
N TYR A 146 13.77 22.63 -7.36
CA TYR A 146 14.85 21.63 -7.47
C TYR A 146 15.52 21.36 -6.12
N GLY A 147 15.68 22.39 -5.29
CA GLY A 147 16.25 22.25 -3.94
C GLY A 147 15.32 21.44 -3.04
N PHE A 148 14.01 21.66 -3.12
CA PHE A 148 13.00 20.87 -2.43
C PHE A 148 13.16 19.37 -2.73
N VAL A 149 13.21 18.99 -4.01
CA VAL A 149 13.32 17.58 -4.41
C VAL A 149 14.60 16.96 -3.85
N LEU A 150 15.73 17.65 -3.96
CA LEU A 150 17.00 17.14 -3.45
C LEU A 150 16.95 16.92 -1.93
N VAL A 151 16.47 17.91 -1.17
CA VAL A 151 16.35 17.83 0.28
C VAL A 151 15.34 16.75 0.69
N ALA A 152 14.20 16.67 0.02
CA ALA A 152 13.18 15.66 0.30
C ALA A 152 13.70 14.24 0.04
N VAL A 153 14.48 14.02 -1.03
CA VAL A 153 15.14 12.74 -1.31
C VAL A 153 16.16 12.41 -0.22
N CYS A 154 17.03 13.34 0.16
CA CYS A 154 18.00 13.12 1.23
C CYS A 154 17.32 12.77 2.57
N LEU A 155 16.29 13.52 2.96
CA LEU A 155 15.55 13.27 4.20
C LEU A 155 14.82 11.93 4.18
N THR A 156 14.21 11.55 3.05
CA THR A 156 13.59 10.23 2.93
C THR A 156 14.60 9.09 2.97
N MET A 157 15.78 9.25 2.37
CA MET A 157 16.85 8.26 2.49
C MET A 157 17.32 8.10 3.95
N ILE A 158 17.53 9.21 4.66
CA ILE A 158 17.87 9.20 6.09
C ILE A 158 16.77 8.53 6.92
N ALA A 159 15.51 8.86 6.66
CA ALA A 159 14.36 8.26 7.34
C ALA A 159 14.31 6.74 7.13
N LEU A 160 14.48 6.29 5.89
CA LEU A 160 14.49 4.88 5.52
C LEU A 160 15.66 4.14 6.19
N ARG A 161 16.84 4.76 6.22
CA ARG A 161 18.02 4.23 6.89
C ARG A 161 17.77 4.00 8.37
N LEU A 162 17.21 5.01 9.04
CA LEU A 162 16.89 4.95 10.47
C LEU A 162 15.82 3.90 10.74
N LEU A 163 14.80 3.79 9.89
CA LEU A 163 13.70 2.85 10.06
C LEU A 163 14.14 1.38 9.89
N ILE A 164 14.85 1.08 8.80
CA ILE A 164 15.31 -0.29 8.49
C ILE A 164 16.44 -0.70 9.43
N GLY A 165 17.33 0.22 9.79
CA GLY A 165 18.49 -0.06 10.65
C GLY A 165 19.56 -0.96 9.98
N MET A 166 19.42 -1.25 8.68
CA MET A 166 20.37 -2.09 7.92
C MET A 166 21.15 -1.27 6.87
N PRO A 167 22.35 -1.72 6.44
CA PRO A 167 23.04 -1.25 5.24
C PRO A 167 22.10 -1.11 4.03
N TYR A 168 22.19 -0.04 3.24
CA TYR A 168 21.34 0.12 2.04
C TYR A 168 21.49 -1.07 1.08
N ARG A 169 22.69 -1.63 1.00
CA ARG A 169 22.99 -2.84 0.20
C ARG A 169 22.11 -4.02 0.61
N VAL A 170 22.09 -4.32 1.90
CA VAL A 170 21.29 -5.42 2.47
C VAL A 170 19.79 -5.16 2.30
N ALA A 171 19.36 -3.90 2.41
CA ALA A 171 17.97 -3.53 2.16
C ALA A 171 17.57 -3.80 0.70
N VAL A 172 18.43 -3.43 -0.25
CA VAL A 172 18.21 -3.68 -1.69
C VAL A 172 18.21 -5.18 -2.00
N ASP A 173 19.16 -5.94 -1.45
CA ASP A 173 19.25 -7.38 -1.67
C ASP A 173 18.01 -8.11 -1.12
N THR A 174 17.53 -7.72 0.06
CA THR A 174 16.32 -8.27 0.67
C THR A 174 15.09 -7.93 -0.15
N ALA A 175 14.98 -6.68 -0.64
CA ALA A 175 13.88 -6.25 -1.50
C ALA A 175 13.89 -7.01 -2.85
N ALA A 176 15.07 -7.17 -3.46
CA ALA A 176 15.24 -7.93 -4.69
C ALA A 176 14.85 -9.40 -4.53
N ALA A 177 15.26 -10.03 -3.42
CA ALA A 177 14.87 -11.40 -3.09
C ALA A 177 13.35 -11.53 -2.88
N TRP A 178 12.72 -10.55 -2.23
CA TRP A 178 11.27 -10.52 -2.05
C TRP A 178 10.53 -10.41 -3.39
N ILE A 179 10.96 -9.49 -4.27
CA ILE A 179 10.36 -9.29 -5.60
C ILE A 179 10.52 -10.56 -6.46
N ALA A 180 11.69 -11.20 -6.41
CA ALA A 180 11.93 -12.47 -7.10
C ALA A 180 11.02 -13.58 -6.55
N GLY A 181 10.84 -13.65 -5.22
CA GLY A 181 9.92 -14.57 -4.56
C GLY A 181 8.45 -14.37 -4.98
N VAL A 182 8.00 -13.11 -5.06
CA VAL A 182 6.64 -12.76 -5.51
C VAL A 182 6.44 -13.08 -6.99
N ARG A 183 7.40 -12.77 -7.89
CA ARG A 183 7.33 -13.19 -9.30
C ARG A 183 7.34 -14.71 -9.44
N GLY A 184 8.14 -15.40 -8.64
CA GLY A 184 8.17 -16.86 -8.57
C GLY A 184 6.82 -17.44 -8.16
N PHE A 185 6.21 -16.91 -7.10
CA PHE A 185 4.88 -17.30 -6.63
C PHE A 185 3.80 -17.01 -7.68
N ALA A 186 3.81 -15.82 -8.29
CA ALA A 186 2.89 -15.45 -9.36
C ALA A 186 3.01 -16.36 -10.58
N SER A 187 4.22 -16.74 -10.98
CA SER A 187 4.46 -17.68 -12.09
C SER A 187 3.98 -19.10 -11.77
N ARG A 188 4.10 -19.54 -10.51
CA ARG A 188 3.61 -20.84 -10.03
C ARG A 188 2.09 -20.87 -9.91
N ALA A 189 1.47 -19.79 -9.44
CA ALA A 189 0.02 -19.62 -9.44
C ALA A 189 -0.54 -19.58 -10.88
N ALA A 190 0.12 -18.85 -11.80
CA ALA A 190 -0.26 -18.82 -13.21
C ALA A 190 -0.12 -20.19 -13.90
N ALA A 191 0.84 -21.01 -13.49
CA ALA A 191 0.96 -22.40 -13.96
C ALA A 191 -0.17 -23.30 -13.46
N TRP A 192 -0.76 -23.01 -12.29
CA TRP A 192 -1.89 -23.75 -11.73
C TRP A 192 -3.23 -23.39 -12.39
N PHE A 193 -3.35 -22.15 -12.90
CA PHE A 193 -4.49 -21.68 -13.69
C PHE A 193 -4.34 -21.88 -15.20
N ARG A 194 -3.24 -22.49 -15.69
CA ARG A 194 -3.17 -22.93 -17.08
C ARG A 194 -4.13 -24.12 -17.24
N PRO A 195 -5.22 -24.01 -18.01
CA PRO A 195 -6.04 -25.17 -18.30
C PRO A 195 -5.14 -26.20 -18.97
N ALA A 196 -5.15 -27.42 -18.44
CA ALA A 196 -4.53 -28.56 -19.09
C ALA A 196 -5.05 -28.59 -20.53
N LYS A 197 -4.16 -28.40 -21.51
CA LYS A 197 -4.50 -28.68 -22.91
C LYS A 197 -4.94 -30.14 -22.93
N SER A 198 -6.26 -30.33 -23.00
CA SER A 198 -6.92 -31.60 -23.21
C SER A 198 -6.31 -32.24 -24.45
N GLY A 199 -6.00 -33.52 -24.32
CA GLY A 199 -5.15 -34.25 -25.23
C GLY A 199 -5.59 -34.13 -26.69
N THR A 200 -4.66 -33.66 -27.53
CA THR A 200 -4.59 -34.13 -28.91
C THR A 200 -3.89 -35.49 -28.87
N VAL A 201 -4.61 -36.50 -28.42
CA VAL A 201 -4.24 -37.90 -28.65
C VAL A 201 -4.91 -38.31 -29.96
N ALA A 202 -4.08 -38.90 -30.83
CA ALA A 202 -4.44 -39.77 -31.96
C ALA A 202 -5.09 -39.12 -33.19
N GLN A 203 -4.25 -38.68 -34.13
CA GLN A 203 -4.48 -39.01 -35.54
C GLN A 203 -3.22 -39.65 -36.12
N THR A 204 -3.13 -40.97 -35.94
CA THR A 204 -2.35 -41.85 -36.81
C THR A 204 -3.29 -42.91 -37.40
N ALA A 205 -3.54 -42.77 -38.71
CA ALA A 205 -3.89 -43.77 -39.73
C ALA A 205 -5.33 -44.35 -39.79
N PRO A 206 -5.82 -44.88 -40.94
CA PRO A 206 -5.15 -45.10 -42.25
C PRO A 206 -5.93 -44.59 -43.49
N ALA A 207 -5.30 -44.79 -44.66
CA ALA A 207 -5.73 -44.42 -46.01
C ALA A 207 -7.08 -45.01 -46.45
N GLU A 208 -7.89 -44.21 -47.15
CA GLU A 208 -8.97 -44.70 -48.00
C GLU A 208 -9.04 -43.93 -49.33
N ASP A 209 -9.33 -44.72 -50.34
CA ASP A 209 -9.18 -44.61 -51.78
C ASP A 209 -10.02 -43.49 -52.43
N ARG A 210 -9.42 -42.72 -53.34
CA ARG A 210 -10.17 -42.04 -54.41
C ARG A 210 -9.35 -41.98 -55.70
N PRO A 211 -9.83 -42.56 -56.81
CA PRO A 211 -9.06 -42.66 -58.05
C PRO A 211 -9.00 -41.33 -58.80
N LYS A 212 -7.80 -40.97 -59.28
CA LYS A 212 -7.55 -39.87 -60.22
C LYS A 212 -7.90 -40.31 -61.65
N PRO A 213 -8.74 -39.58 -62.41
CA PRO A 213 -8.86 -39.82 -63.84
C PRO A 213 -7.63 -39.26 -64.57
N ARG A 214 -6.93 -40.13 -65.30
CA ARG A 214 -5.85 -39.79 -66.24
C ARG A 214 -6.44 -39.01 -67.43
N ALA A 215 -5.93 -37.81 -67.67
CA ALA A 215 -6.09 -37.12 -68.95
C ALA A 215 -5.14 -37.74 -70.00
N PRO A 216 -5.62 -38.11 -71.20
CA PRO A 216 -4.80 -38.73 -72.23
C PRO A 216 -3.90 -37.71 -72.93
N LYS A 217 -2.61 -38.04 -73.03
CA LYS A 217 -1.63 -37.38 -73.91
C LYS A 217 -1.71 -38.03 -75.29
N VAL A 218 -1.86 -37.22 -76.34
CA VAL A 218 -1.31 -37.51 -77.68
C VAL A 218 -0.80 -36.20 -78.27
N ARG A 219 0.40 -36.24 -78.88
CA ARG A 219 1.10 -35.12 -79.51
C ARG A 219 1.33 -35.45 -80.99
N LEU A 220 1.21 -34.43 -81.86
CA LEU A 220 1.50 -34.38 -83.32
C LEU A 220 0.49 -35.14 -84.20
N VAL A 221 0.03 -34.58 -85.32
CA VAL A 221 0.74 -33.81 -86.36
C VAL A 221 0.31 -32.35 -86.46
#